data_AF-A0A509E712-F1
#
_entry.id   AF-A0A509E712-F1
#
_cell.length_a   1.000
_cell.length_b   1.000
_cell.length_c   1.000
_cell.angle_alpha   90.00
_cell.angle_beta   90.00
_cell.angle_gamma   90.00
#
_symmetry.space_group_name_H-M   'P 1'
#
loop_
_entity.id
_entity.type
_entity.pdbx_description
1 polymer ?
#
loop_
_entity_poly.entity_id
_entity_poly.type
_entity_poly.pdbx_seq_one_letter_code
_entity_poly.pdbx_strand_id
1 'polypeptide(L)'
;MSSPVRGDTLVVTKLDRLARSVTHLGKIIEALEAKGVALRIVNLDVDTSTPTGRLMLNVLAGVAQFEREMMLERQREGIAKAKAEGAYKGRKPTARAKSEEIKALAEKGLSMGAIAAQLGIGKGSVHRALSPAKAPAA
;
A
#
# COMPACT_ATOMS: atom_id res chain seq x y z
N MET A 1 4.31 -25.57 -9.80
CA MET A 1 3.63 -25.49 -11.11
C MET A 1 4.70 -25.43 -12.18
N SER A 2 4.64 -26.30 -13.19
CA SER A 2 5.56 -26.25 -14.34
C SER A 2 5.40 -24.91 -15.07
N SER A 3 6.49 -24.35 -15.60
CA SER A 3 6.41 -23.12 -16.39
C SER A 3 5.74 -23.42 -17.74
N PRO A 4 4.76 -22.62 -18.20
CA PRO A 4 4.13 -22.83 -19.49
C PRO A 4 5.12 -22.60 -20.64
N VAL A 5 5.02 -23.45 -21.67
CA VAL A 5 5.86 -23.46 -22.86
C VAL A 5 5.08 -23.01 -24.09
N ARG A 6 5.79 -22.72 -25.19
CA ARG A 6 5.18 -22.24 -26.45
C ARG A 6 4.05 -23.16 -26.92
N GLY A 7 2.88 -22.57 -27.19
CA GLY A 7 1.67 -23.29 -27.59
C GLY A 7 0.73 -23.63 -26.43
N ASP A 8 1.16 -23.45 -25.17
CA ASP A 8 0.28 -23.61 -24.01
C ASP A 8 -0.68 -22.43 -23.86
N THR A 9 -1.77 -22.67 -23.13
CA THR A 9 -2.72 -21.64 -22.68
C THR A 9 -2.75 -21.59 -21.18
N LEU A 10 -2.38 -20.44 -20.60
CA LEU A 10 -2.62 -20.15 -19.20
C LEU A 10 -4.11 -19.84 -18.99
N VAL A 11 -4.80 -20.69 -18.24
CA VAL A 11 -6.22 -20.51 -17.93
C VAL A 11 -6.37 -19.97 -16.51
N VAL A 12 -7.09 -18.85 -16.36
CA VAL A 12 -7.43 -18.27 -15.06
C VAL A 12 -8.93 -18.04 -14.96
N THR A 13 -9.47 -18.20 -13.76
CA THR A 13 -10.90 -17.99 -13.51
C THR A 13 -11.29 -16.52 -13.40
N LYS A 14 -10.41 -15.68 -12.85
CA LYS A 14 -10.62 -14.23 -12.73
C LYS A 14 -9.31 -13.46 -12.91
N LEU A 15 -9.40 -12.22 -13.39
CA LEU A 15 -8.25 -11.35 -13.64
C LEU A 15 -7.51 -10.96 -12.33
N ASP A 16 -8.23 -10.75 -11.23
CA ASP A 16 -7.67 -10.39 -9.92
C ASP A 16 -6.77 -11.48 -9.31
N ARG A 17 -6.98 -12.74 -9.74
CA ARG A 17 -6.15 -13.88 -9.34
C ARG A 17 -4.81 -13.93 -10.07
N LEU A 18 -4.74 -13.27 -11.22
CA LEU A 18 -3.55 -13.21 -12.07
C LEU A 18 -2.69 -11.98 -11.74
N ALA A 19 -3.31 -10.82 -11.54
CA ALA A 19 -2.59 -9.57 -11.39
C ALA A 19 -3.10 -8.66 -10.27
N ARG A 20 -2.16 -8.08 -9.50
CA ARG A 20 -2.44 -7.11 -8.43
C ARG A 20 -2.63 -5.67 -8.90
N SER A 21 -2.34 -5.38 -10.17
CA SER A 21 -2.51 -4.07 -10.80
C SER A 21 -2.49 -4.20 -12.32
N VAL A 22 -2.97 -3.17 -13.03
CA VAL A 22 -2.90 -3.12 -14.50
C VAL A 22 -1.46 -3.18 -15.01
N THR A 23 -0.53 -2.47 -14.37
CA THR A 23 0.89 -2.55 -14.72
C THR A 23 1.44 -3.96 -14.52
N HIS A 24 0.99 -4.69 -13.49
CA HIS A 24 1.40 -6.07 -13.28
C HIS A 24 0.80 -6.99 -14.35
N LEU A 25 -0.45 -6.76 -14.74
CA LEU A 25 -1.11 -7.48 -15.82
C LEU A 25 -0.37 -7.31 -17.16
N GLY A 26 0.00 -6.06 -17.52
CA GLY A 26 0.76 -5.79 -18.74
C GLY A 26 2.08 -6.57 -18.80
N LYS A 27 2.85 -6.58 -17.69
CA LYS A 27 4.09 -7.37 -17.58
C LYS A 27 3.86 -8.88 -17.75
N ILE A 28 2.75 -9.39 -17.21
CA ILE A 28 2.40 -10.81 -17.37
C ILE A 28 2.07 -11.11 -18.84
N ILE A 29 1.30 -10.24 -19.50
CA ILE A 29 0.93 -10.40 -20.91
C ILE A 29 2.19 -10.40 -21.78
N GLU A 30 3.09 -9.43 -21.61
CA GLU A 30 4.37 -9.36 -22.34
C GLU A 30 5.20 -10.64 -22.14
N ALA A 31 5.25 -11.16 -20.91
CA ALA A 31 5.98 -12.38 -20.61
C ALA A 31 5.35 -13.64 -21.22
N LEU A 32 4.01 -13.69 -21.35
CA LEU A 32 3.30 -14.80 -21.99
C LEU A 32 3.45 -14.73 -23.52
N GLU A 33 3.33 -13.54 -24.11
CA GLU A 33 3.52 -13.33 -25.55
C GLU A 33 4.95 -13.67 -25.98
N ALA A 34 5.97 -13.25 -25.21
CA ALA A 34 7.37 -13.60 -25.46
C ALA A 34 7.62 -15.12 -25.46
N LYS A 35 6.81 -15.88 -24.71
CA LYS A 35 6.85 -17.35 -24.67
C LYS A 35 5.95 -18.01 -25.70
N GLY A 36 5.12 -17.25 -26.42
CA GLY A 36 4.08 -17.79 -27.30
C GLY A 36 3.00 -18.57 -26.55
N VAL A 37 2.66 -18.12 -25.34
CA VAL A 37 1.63 -18.69 -24.46
C VAL A 37 0.38 -17.82 -24.54
N ALA A 38 -0.78 -18.43 -24.74
CA ALA A 38 -2.06 -17.72 -24.71
C ALA A 38 -2.58 -17.57 -23.27
N LEU A 39 -3.45 -16.60 -23.04
CA LEU A 39 -4.14 -16.37 -21.78
C LEU A 39 -5.64 -16.50 -22.01
N ARG A 40 -6.30 -17.34 -21.22
CA ARG A 40 -7.75 -17.49 -21.21
C ARG A 40 -8.32 -17.11 -19.85
N ILE A 41 -9.28 -16.19 -19.84
CA ILE A 41 -9.95 -15.71 -18.64
C ILE A 41 -11.40 -16.16 -18.67
N VAL A 42 -11.74 -17.15 -17.84
CA VAL A 42 -13.01 -17.87 -17.94
C VAL A 42 -14.21 -16.97 -17.64
N ASN A 43 -14.15 -16.11 -16.63
CA ASN A 43 -15.28 -15.27 -16.23
C ASN A 43 -15.56 -14.09 -17.18
N LEU A 44 -14.60 -13.73 -18.02
CA LEU A 44 -14.72 -12.62 -18.98
C LEU A 44 -14.88 -13.13 -20.42
N ASP A 45 -14.81 -14.45 -20.61
CA ASP A 45 -14.75 -15.12 -21.91
C ASP A 45 -13.69 -14.49 -22.86
N VAL A 46 -12.53 -14.14 -22.28
CA VAL A 46 -11.42 -13.54 -23.02
C VAL A 46 -10.40 -14.61 -23.36
N ASP A 47 -10.02 -14.70 -24.63
CA ASP A 47 -9.01 -15.61 -25.15
C ASP A 47 -7.98 -14.88 -26.01
N THR A 48 -6.76 -14.69 -25.48
CA THR A 48 -5.70 -13.94 -26.16
C THR A 48 -5.02 -14.71 -27.29
N SER A 49 -5.41 -15.96 -27.57
CA SER A 49 -5.03 -16.62 -28.82
C SER A 49 -5.65 -15.92 -30.04
N THR A 50 -6.79 -15.25 -29.87
CA THR A 50 -7.50 -14.52 -30.92
C THR A 50 -7.14 -13.02 -30.95
N PRO A 51 -7.14 -12.37 -32.13
CA PRO A 51 -6.98 -10.91 -32.21
C PRO A 51 -8.03 -10.14 -31.39
N THR A 52 -9.28 -10.59 -31.43
CA THR A 52 -10.39 -9.98 -30.67
C THR A 52 -10.16 -10.08 -29.17
N GLY A 53 -9.73 -11.23 -28.66
CA GLY A 53 -9.47 -11.39 -27.23
C GLY A 53 -8.27 -10.56 -26.75
N ARG A 54 -7.23 -10.38 -27.58
CA ARG A 54 -6.14 -9.43 -27.28
C ARG A 54 -6.63 -7.99 -27.20
N LEU A 55 -7.47 -7.57 -28.15
CA LEU A 55 -8.09 -6.23 -28.12
C LEU A 55 -8.94 -6.04 -26.86
N MET A 56 -9.82 -6.99 -26.55
CA MET A 56 -10.68 -6.94 -25.36
C MET A 56 -9.87 -6.85 -24.08
N LEU A 57 -8.81 -7.66 -23.95
CA LEU A 57 -7.93 -7.60 -22.78
C LEU A 57 -7.28 -6.22 -22.63
N ASN A 58 -6.79 -5.63 -23.72
CA ASN A 58 -6.17 -4.31 -23.70
C ASN A 58 -7.17 -3.20 -23.34
N VAL A 59 -8.39 -3.26 -23.87
CA VAL A 59 -9.46 -2.31 -23.51
C VAL A 59 -9.80 -2.40 -22.03
N LEU A 60 -9.99 -3.63 -21.50
CA LEU A 60 -10.29 -3.85 -20.08
C LEU A 60 -9.15 -3.38 -19.18
N ALA A 61 -7.90 -3.63 -19.57
CA ALA A 61 -6.73 -3.13 -18.87
C ALA A 61 -6.69 -1.59 -18.87
N GLY A 62 -6.98 -0.95 -20.00
CA GLY A 62 -7.06 0.50 -20.13
C GLY A 62 -8.14 1.13 -19.25
N VAL A 63 -9.34 0.56 -19.24
CA VAL A 63 -10.46 1.01 -18.37
C VAL A 63 -10.07 0.89 -16.90
N ALA A 64 -9.50 -0.24 -16.49
CA ALA A 64 -9.06 -0.45 -15.11
C ALA A 64 -7.96 0.55 -14.67
N GLN A 65 -7.09 0.97 -15.60
CA GLN A 65 -6.08 1.99 -15.32
C GLN A 65 -6.73 3.37 -15.16
N PHE A 66 -7.61 3.73 -16.09
CA PHE A 66 -8.34 4.99 -16.06
C PHE A 66 -9.14 5.15 -14.74
N GLU A 67 -9.89 4.13 -14.33
CA GLU A 67 -10.65 4.16 -13.06
C GLU A 67 -9.74 4.38 -11.84
N ARG A 68 -8.56 3.74 -11.83
CA ARG A 68 -7.58 3.91 -10.76
C ARG A 68 -7.01 5.32 -10.71
N GLU A 69 -6.69 5.89 -11.87
CA GLU A 69 -6.19 7.27 -11.97
C GLU A 69 -7.26 8.27 -11.48
N MET A 70 -8.50 8.12 -11.96
CA MET A 70 -9.63 8.94 -11.51
C MET A 70 -9.90 8.82 -10.01
N MET A 71 -9.77 7.63 -9.43
CA MET A 71 -9.92 7.42 -7.99
C MET A 71 -8.83 8.16 -7.19
N LEU A 72 -7.58 8.07 -7.64
CA LEU A 72 -6.45 8.74 -6.99
C LEU A 72 -6.53 10.26 -7.12
N GLU A 73 -7.01 10.77 -8.24
CA GLU A 73 -7.26 12.20 -8.46
C GLU A 73 -8.29 12.73 -7.45
N ARG A 74 -9.48 12.13 -7.38
CA ARG A 74 -10.50 12.50 -6.39
C ARG A 74 -10.03 12.39 -4.96
N GLN A 75 -9.21 11.38 -4.64
CA GLN A 75 -8.61 11.25 -3.32
C GLN A 75 -7.68 12.43 -3.02
N ARG A 76 -6.86 12.87 -3.97
CA ARG A 76 -5.96 14.01 -3.79
C ARG A 76 -6.74 15.31 -3.56
N GLU A 77 -7.80 15.54 -4.32
CA GLU A 77 -8.71 16.67 -4.14
C GLU A 77 -9.32 16.67 -2.73
N GLY A 78 -9.84 15.52 -2.30
CA GLY A 78 -10.41 15.35 -0.95
C GLY A 78 -9.37 15.59 0.15
N ILE A 79 -8.14 15.10 -0.02
CA ILE A 79 -7.03 15.36 0.90
C ILE A 79 -6.69 16.85 0.94
N ALA A 80 -6.61 17.52 -0.21
CA ALA A 80 -6.30 18.94 -0.30
C ALA A 80 -7.37 19.79 0.43
N LYS A 81 -8.65 19.48 0.23
CA LYS A 81 -9.76 20.13 0.93
C LYS A 81 -9.66 19.92 2.45
N ALA A 82 -9.51 18.69 2.91
CA ALA A 82 -9.43 18.40 4.34
C ALA A 82 -8.15 18.95 5.00
N LYS A 83 -7.05 19.11 4.24
CA LYS A 83 -5.86 19.84 4.70
C LYS A 83 -6.15 21.33 4.86
N ALA A 84 -6.82 21.98 3.91
CA ALA A 84 -7.21 23.38 4.00
C ALA A 84 -8.15 23.64 5.20
N GLU A 85 -9.03 22.69 5.51
CA GLU A 85 -9.92 22.71 6.68
C GLU A 85 -9.21 22.33 8.01
N GLY A 86 -7.92 21.99 7.98
CA GLY A 86 -7.15 21.65 9.18
C GLY A 86 -7.54 20.31 9.83
N ALA A 87 -8.20 19.41 9.10
CA ALA A 87 -8.67 18.13 9.64
C ALA A 87 -7.52 17.17 10.04
N TYR A 88 -6.37 17.27 9.37
CA TYR A 88 -5.20 16.43 9.66
C TYR A 88 -4.42 16.94 10.87
N LYS A 89 -4.75 16.41 12.05
CA LYS A 89 -4.04 16.70 13.32
C LYS A 89 -2.85 15.76 13.60
N GLY A 90 -2.44 14.96 12.61
CA GLY A 90 -1.39 13.95 12.74
C GLY A 90 -1.76 12.79 13.67
N ARG A 91 -0.77 11.96 14.02
CA ARG A 91 -0.97 10.85 14.96
C ARG A 91 -1.25 11.41 16.35
N LYS A 92 -2.32 10.91 17.02
CA LYS A 92 -2.62 11.28 18.41
C LYS A 92 -1.36 11.11 19.28
N PRO A 93 -0.93 12.15 20.03
CA PRO A 93 0.31 12.14 20.79
C PRO A 93 0.17 11.32 22.09
N THR A 94 0.09 9.99 21.99
CA THR A 94 -0.13 9.09 23.14
C THR A 94 1.00 9.09 24.16
N ALA A 95 2.26 9.28 23.72
CA ALA A 95 3.42 9.33 24.62
C ALA A 95 3.67 10.72 25.20
N ARG A 96 3.44 11.78 24.43
CA ARG A 96 3.54 13.17 24.93
C ARG A 96 2.47 13.46 25.98
N ALA A 97 1.30 12.83 25.90
CA ALA A 97 0.28 12.93 26.93
C ALA A 97 0.72 12.36 28.29
N LYS A 98 1.71 11.45 28.31
CA LYS A 98 2.26 10.84 29.53
C LYS A 98 3.61 11.43 29.94
N SER A 99 4.00 12.58 29.40
CA SER A 99 5.32 13.17 29.65
C SER A 99 5.58 13.47 31.13
N GLU A 100 4.56 13.95 31.84
CA GLU A 100 4.68 14.27 33.27
C GLU A 100 4.80 13.00 34.13
N GLU A 101 4.04 11.95 33.82
CA GLU A 101 4.18 10.65 34.47
C GLU A 101 5.56 10.02 34.20
N ILE A 102 6.09 10.17 32.99
CA ILE A 102 7.43 9.70 32.62
C ILE A 102 8.50 10.41 33.47
N LYS A 103 8.41 11.74 33.61
CA LYS A 103 9.35 12.54 34.42
C LYS A 103 9.27 12.15 35.90
N ALA A 104 8.05 12.06 36.45
CA ALA A 104 7.85 11.69 37.85
C ALA A 104 8.37 10.29 38.18
N LEU A 105 8.24 9.32 37.26
CA LEU A 105 8.82 7.98 37.45
C LEU A 105 10.34 7.97 37.27
N ALA A 106 10.89 8.81 36.40
CA ALA A 106 12.34 8.96 36.23
C ALA A 106 12.98 9.62 37.46
N GLU A 107 12.34 10.62 38.07
CA GLU A 107 12.77 11.24 39.34
C GLU A 107 12.75 10.26 40.50
N LYS A 108 11.82 9.29 40.49
CA LYS A 108 11.79 8.15 41.42
C LYS A 108 12.89 7.10 41.16
N GLY A 109 13.77 7.32 40.17
CA GLY A 109 14.90 6.46 39.87
C GLY A 109 14.58 5.21 39.03
N LEU A 110 13.39 5.12 38.44
CA LEU A 110 13.04 3.97 37.60
C LEU A 110 13.84 4.00 36.28
N SER A 111 14.31 2.84 35.84
CA SER A 111 14.95 2.71 34.53
C SER A 111 13.96 2.96 33.40
N MET A 112 14.46 3.47 32.26
CA MET A 112 13.62 3.74 31.08
C MET A 112 12.84 2.50 30.60
N GLY A 113 13.39 1.30 30.82
CA GLY A 113 12.72 0.04 30.52
C GLY A 113 11.55 -0.26 31.46
N ALA A 114 11.70 0.02 32.76
CA ALA A 114 10.63 -0.12 33.73
C ALA A 114 9.49 0.88 33.47
N ILE A 115 9.84 2.14 33.16
CA ILE A 115 8.86 3.19 32.81
C ILE A 115 8.08 2.81 31.53
N ALA A 116 8.79 2.31 30.51
CA ALA A 116 8.17 1.85 29.26
C ALA A 116 7.16 0.72 29.49
N ALA A 117 7.53 -0.28 30.31
CA ALA A 117 6.66 -1.40 30.65
C ALA A 117 5.45 -0.95 31.48
N GLN A 118 5.67 -0.10 32.49
CA GLN A 118 4.61 0.37 33.40
C GLN A 118 3.59 1.28 32.70
N LEU A 119 4.04 2.13 31.78
CA LEU A 119 3.16 3.07 31.06
C LEU A 119 2.64 2.52 29.72
N GLY A 120 3.06 1.31 29.32
CA GLY A 120 2.66 0.67 28.06
C GLY A 120 3.12 1.44 26.81
N ILE A 121 4.29 2.08 26.86
CA ILE A 121 4.84 2.89 25.77
C ILE A 121 6.21 2.37 25.34
N GLY A 122 6.61 2.60 24.08
CA GLY A 122 7.92 2.19 23.60
C GLY A 122 9.06 2.94 24.31
N LYS A 123 10.19 2.27 24.56
CA LYS A 123 11.41 2.87 25.18
C LYS A 123 11.87 4.15 24.47
N GLY A 124 11.76 4.20 23.14
CA GLY A 124 12.09 5.40 22.35
C GLY A 124 11.16 6.60 22.63
N SER A 125 9.92 6.37 23.08
CA SER A 125 9.02 7.43 23.52
C SER A 125 9.39 7.96 24.91
N VAL A 126 9.81 7.08 25.83
CA VAL A 126 10.38 7.47 27.13
C VAL A 126 11.63 8.32 26.93
N HIS A 127 12.55 7.88 26.05
CA HIS A 127 13.74 8.63 25.69
C HIS A 127 13.41 10.02 25.13
N ARG A 128 12.50 10.13 24.16
CA ARG A 128 12.09 11.42 23.59
C ARG A 128 11.41 12.35 24.60
N ALA A 129 10.76 11.81 25.62
CA ALA A 129 10.12 12.61 26.67
C ALA A 129 11.12 13.13 27.71
N LEU A 130 12.23 12.41 27.94
CA LEU A 130 13.28 12.76 28.90
C LEU A 130 14.46 13.53 28.26
N SER A 131 14.66 13.45 26.94
CA SER A 131 15.64 14.27 26.23
C SER A 131 15.10 15.70 26.03
N PRO A 132 15.90 16.75 26.30
CA PRO A 132 15.51 18.12 25.97
C PRO A 132 15.29 18.24 24.46
N ALA A 133 14.18 18.87 24.06
CA ALA A 133 13.87 19.06 22.65
C ALA A 133 15.02 19.83 21.96
N LYS A 134 15.65 19.21 20.95
CA LYS A 134 16.57 19.95 20.08
C LYS A 134 15.76 21.03 19.37
N ALA A 135 16.15 22.30 19.54
CA ALA A 135 15.53 23.43 18.87
C ALA A 135 15.48 23.17 17.35
N PRO A 136 14.39 23.55 16.65
CA PRO A 136 14.30 23.37 15.21
C PRO A 136 15.47 24.12 14.55
N ALA A 137 16.20 23.43 13.68
CA ALA A 137 17.23 24.05 12.86
C ALA A 137 16.56 25.10 11.96
N ALA A 138 17.08 26.32 12.02
CA ALA A 138 16.68 27.46 11.18
C ALA A 138 16.99 27.20 9.70
#